data_AF-A0A1C4RG51-F1
#
_entry.id   AF-A0A1C4RG51-F1
#
_cell.length_a   1.000
_cell.length_b   1.000
_cell.length_c   1.000
_cell.angle_alpha   90.00
_cell.angle_beta   90.00
_cell.angle_gamma   90.00
#
_symmetry.space_group_name_H-M   'P 1'
#
loop_
_entity.id
_entity.type
_entity.pdbx_description
1 polymer ?
#
loop_
_entity_poly.entity_id
_entity_poly.type
_entity_poly.pdbx_seq_one_letter_code
_entity_poly.pdbx_strand_id
1 'polypeptide(L)'
;VGEIAARTGLGERQLRRRCEAAFGYGPKTLARVLRLQRALTLARAGAPFATVAADSGYADQPHLSREVKALTGVPLTELLAGAEQ
;
A
#
# COMPACT_ATOMS: atom_id res chain seq x y z
N VAL A 1 5.73 -2.74 11.40
CA VAL A 1 5.25 -1.86 12.50
C VAL A 1 6.32 -1.72 13.56
N GLY A 2 6.86 -2.82 14.11
CA GLY A 2 8.01 -2.78 15.03
C GLY A 2 9.23 -2.00 14.48
N GLU A 3 9.59 -2.20 13.21
CA GLU A 3 10.68 -1.43 12.58
C GLU A 3 10.38 0.08 12.46
N ILE A 4 9.14 0.45 12.09
CA ILE A 4 8.71 1.86 11.99
C ILE A 4 8.62 2.50 13.39
N ALA A 5 8.16 1.75 14.39
CA ALA A 5 8.13 2.16 15.78
C ALA A 5 9.56 2.47 16.28
N ALA A 6 10.51 1.56 16.04
CA ALA A 6 11.92 1.75 16.38
C ALA A 6 12.55 2.97 15.67
N ARG A 7 12.28 3.15 14.37
CA ARG A 7 12.83 4.27 13.57
C ARG A 7 12.24 5.64 13.90
N THR A 8 11.06 5.70 14.51
CA THR A 8 10.38 6.95 14.89
C THR A 8 10.56 7.30 16.37
N GLY A 9 11.22 6.44 17.16
CA GLY A 9 11.30 6.58 18.62
C GLY A 9 9.95 6.41 19.32
N LEU A 10 8.93 5.90 18.62
CA LEU A 10 7.58 5.72 19.15
C LEU A 10 7.38 4.26 19.55
N GLY A 11 6.92 4.01 20.77
CA GLY A 11 6.38 2.68 21.12
C GLY A 11 5.18 2.32 20.24
N GLU A 12 4.93 1.02 20.03
CA GLU A 12 3.86 0.54 19.14
C GLU A 12 2.47 1.11 19.48
N ARG A 13 2.16 1.23 20.77
CA ARG A 13 0.89 1.83 21.25
C ARG A 13 0.76 3.30 20.84
N GLN A 14 1.85 4.06 20.92
CA GLN A 14 1.85 5.47 20.54
C GLN A 14 1.73 5.64 19.03
N LEU A 15 2.42 4.80 18.26
CA LEU A 15 2.28 4.77 16.80
C LEU A 15 0.84 4.44 16.41
N ARG A 16 0.22 3.43 17.04
CA ARG A 16 -1.18 3.05 16.81
C ARG A 16 -2.15 4.20 17.07
N ARG A 17 -2.08 4.82 18.26
CA ARG A 17 -2.93 5.96 18.63
C ARG A 17 -2.80 7.12 17.64
N ARG A 18 -1.58 7.43 17.19
CA ARG A 18 -1.35 8.50 16.21
C ARG A 18 -1.96 8.16 14.85
N CYS A 19 -1.80 6.93 14.38
CA CYS A 19 -2.42 6.51 13.11
C CYS A 19 -3.95 6.56 13.18
N GLU A 20 -4.55 6.05 14.27
CA GLU A 20 -6.00 6.09 14.46
C GLU A 20 -6.52 7.54 14.52
N ALA A 21 -5.83 8.42 15.25
CA ALA A 21 -6.22 9.84 15.34
C ALA A 21 -6.08 10.59 14.00
N ALA A 22 -5.07 10.27 13.19
CA ALA A 22 -4.80 10.99 11.95
C ALA A 22 -5.56 10.44 10.72
N PHE A 23 -5.77 9.12 10.67
CA PHE A 23 -6.27 8.43 9.46
C PHE A 23 -7.52 7.57 9.72
N GLY A 24 -7.93 7.37 10.98
CA GLY A 24 -9.04 6.49 11.33
C GLY A 24 -8.70 5.00 11.33
N TYR A 25 -7.44 4.62 11.07
CA TYR A 25 -7.00 3.23 11.08
C TYR A 25 -5.56 3.06 11.57
N GLY A 26 -5.23 1.86 12.03
CA GLY A 26 -3.92 1.55 12.60
C GLY A 26 -2.76 1.49 11.58
N PRO A 27 -1.51 1.45 12.07
CA PRO A 27 -0.29 1.54 11.25
C PRO A 27 -0.14 0.41 10.23
N LYS A 28 -0.73 -0.76 10.49
CA LYS A 28 -0.72 -1.88 9.53
C LYS A 28 -1.55 -1.54 8.28
N THR A 29 -2.74 -0.98 8.47
CA THR A 29 -3.60 -0.54 7.36
C THR A 29 -2.95 0.62 6.61
N LEU A 30 -2.36 1.58 7.33
CA LEU A 30 -1.60 2.66 6.71
C LEU A 30 -0.47 2.14 5.81
N ALA A 31 0.32 1.16 6.29
CA ALA A 31 1.37 0.56 5.48
C ALA A 31 0.83 -0.11 4.21
N ARG A 32 -0.35 -0.76 4.27
CA ARG A 32 -1.00 -1.35 3.08
C ARG A 32 -1.44 -0.27 2.09
N VAL A 33 -2.00 0.85 2.57
CA VAL A 33 -2.41 1.99 1.73
C VAL A 33 -1.22 2.64 1.04
N LEU A 34 -0.14 2.93 1.79
CA LEU A 34 1.09 3.51 1.23
C LEU A 34 1.73 2.57 0.20
N ARG A 35 1.68 1.25 0.43
CA ARG A 35 2.13 0.24 -0.53
C ARG A 35 1.35 0.33 -1.84
N LEU A 36 0.01 0.36 -1.74
CA LEU A 36 -0.87 0.48 -2.89
C LEU A 36 -0.62 1.77 -3.67
N GLN A 37 -0.44 2.91 -3.00
CA GLN A 37 -0.13 4.19 -3.64
C GLN A 37 1.18 4.13 -4.45
N ARG A 38 2.22 3.48 -3.91
CA ARG A 38 3.47 3.26 -4.64
C ARG A 38 3.27 2.35 -5.86
N ALA A 39 2.49 1.27 -5.71
CA ALA A 39 2.18 0.38 -6.81
C ALA A 39 1.42 1.08 -7.94
N LEU A 40 0.41 1.90 -7.61
CA LEU A 40 -0.34 2.70 -8.57
C LEU A 40 0.55 3.70 -9.30
N THR A 41 1.49 4.33 -8.60
CA THR A 41 2.44 5.27 -9.19
C THR A 41 3.30 4.59 -10.26
N LEU A 42 3.89 3.42 -9.93
CA LEU A 42 4.72 2.66 -10.88
C LEU A 42 3.90 2.11 -12.05
N ALA A 43 2.71 1.58 -11.78
CA ALA A 43 1.84 1.03 -12.81
C ALA A 43 1.36 2.11 -13.80
N ARG A 44 1.03 3.32 -13.32
CA ARG A 44 0.66 4.46 -14.17
C ARG A 44 1.84 4.97 -14.99
N ALA A 45 3.07 4.79 -14.51
CA ALA A 45 4.27 5.05 -15.28
C ALA A 45 4.58 3.95 -16.33
N GLY A 46 3.72 2.94 -16.49
CA GLY A 46 3.86 1.88 -17.47
C GLY A 46 4.78 0.73 -17.06
N ALA A 47 5.18 0.64 -15.79
CA ALA A 47 6.04 -0.45 -15.33
C ALA A 47 5.31 -1.82 -15.42
N PRO A 48 6.00 -2.90 -15.84
CA PRO A 48 5.43 -4.24 -15.82
C PRO A 48 4.98 -4.65 -14.42
N PHE A 49 3.86 -5.37 -14.30
CA PHE A 49 3.28 -5.69 -12.98
C PHE A 49 4.18 -6.54 -12.08
N ALA A 50 5.08 -7.34 -12.64
CA ALA A 50 6.11 -8.04 -11.87
C ALA A 50 7.09 -7.05 -11.20
N THR A 51 7.54 -6.03 -11.94
CA THR A 51 8.37 -4.93 -11.42
C THR A 51 7.60 -4.09 -10.41
N VAL A 52 6.34 -3.76 -10.69
CA VAL A 52 5.47 -3.04 -9.74
C VAL A 52 5.37 -3.81 -8.43
N ALA A 53 5.16 -5.12 -8.46
CA ALA A 53 5.08 -5.95 -7.26
C ALA A 53 6.38 -5.90 -6.44
N ALA A 54 7.51 -6.20 -7.08
CA ALA A 54 8.82 -6.22 -6.41
C ALA A 54 9.18 -4.85 -5.81
N ASP A 55 9.01 -3.78 -6.58
CA ASP A 55 9.46 -2.44 -6.17
C ASP A 55 8.52 -1.76 -5.19
N SER A 56 7.24 -2.16 -5.13
CA SER A 56 6.31 -1.67 -4.12
C SER A 56 6.26 -2.53 -2.86
N GLY A 57 6.95 -3.67 -2.81
CA GLY A 57 7.03 -4.50 -1.60
C GLY A 57 5.91 -5.53 -1.47
N TYR A 58 5.41 -6.02 -2.60
CA TYR A 58 4.68 -7.28 -2.71
C TYR A 58 5.64 -8.42 -3.01
N ALA A 59 5.27 -9.63 -2.62
CA ALA A 59 6.09 -10.83 -2.83
C ALA A 59 6.15 -11.22 -4.31
N ASP A 60 5.04 -11.05 -5.02
CA ASP A 60 4.86 -11.38 -6.43
C ASP A 60 3.62 -10.66 -6.99
N GLN A 61 3.38 -10.82 -8.30
CA GLN A 61 2.22 -10.25 -8.98
C GLN A 61 0.86 -10.79 -8.45
N PRO A 62 0.69 -12.10 -8.15
CA PRO A 62 -0.51 -12.60 -7.48
C PRO A 62 -0.81 -11.94 -6.13
N HIS A 63 0.20 -11.69 -5.29
CA HIS A 63 0.07 -10.99 -4.02
C HIS A 63 -0.38 -9.54 -4.24
N LEU A 64 0.25 -8.81 -5.18
CA LEU A 64 -0.20 -7.49 -5.60
C LEU A 64 -1.68 -7.50 -5.99
N SER A 65 -2.10 -8.40 -6.88
CA SER A 65 -3.48 -8.48 -7.37
C SER A 65 -4.50 -8.74 -6.26
N ARG A 66 -4.23 -9.70 -5.36
CA ARG A 66 -5.10 -10.00 -4.21
C ARG A 66 -5.22 -8.81 -3.26
N GLU A 67 -4.12 -8.12 -2.97
CA GLU A 67 -4.14 -6.99 -2.05
C GLU A 67 -4.86 -5.77 -2.65
N VAL A 68 -4.65 -5.48 -3.95
CA VAL A 68 -5.35 -4.39 -4.65
C VAL A 68 -6.86 -4.62 -4.61
N LYS A 69 -7.32 -5.83 -4.96
CA LYS A 69 -8.74 -6.19 -4.89
C LYS A 69 -9.28 -6.09 -3.45
N ALA A 70 -8.51 -6.53 -2.45
CA ALA A 70 -8.91 -6.45 -1.06
C ALA A 70 -9.03 -5.01 -0.53
N LEU A 71 -8.24 -4.06 -1.04
CA LEU A 71 -8.25 -2.67 -0.61
C LEU A 71 -9.25 -1.80 -1.40
N THR A 72 -9.45 -2.09 -2.68
CA THR A 72 -10.21 -1.21 -3.60
C THR A 72 -11.50 -1.82 -4.12
N GLY A 73 -11.72 -3.13 -3.90
CA GLY A 73 -12.84 -3.88 -4.45
C GLY A 73 -12.66 -4.32 -5.91
N VAL A 74 -11.72 -3.72 -6.64
CA VAL A 74 -11.52 -3.92 -8.09
C VAL A 74 -10.08 -4.30 -8.44
N PRO A 75 -9.81 -4.89 -9.61
CA PRO A 75 -8.46 -5.21 -10.06
C PRO A 75 -7.62 -3.95 -10.36
N LEU A 76 -6.29 -4.10 -10.31
CA LEU A 76 -5.36 -3.02 -10.63
C LEU A 76 -5.57 -2.45 -12.04
N THR A 77 -5.86 -3.29 -13.03
CA THR A 77 -6.11 -2.88 -14.41
C THR A 77 -7.32 -1.95 -14.54
N GLU A 78 -8.36 -2.16 -13.74
CA GLU A 78 -9.56 -1.30 -13.74
C GLU A 78 -9.24 0.08 -13.16
N LEU A 79 -8.44 0.14 -12.09
CA LEU A 79 -7.95 1.40 -11.51
C LEU A 79 -7.03 2.19 -12.45
N LEU A 80 -6.40 1.52 -13.42
CA LEU A 80 -5.57 2.17 -14.43
C LEU A 80 -6.43 2.68 -15.59
N ALA A 81 -7.46 1.93 -16.01
CA ALA A 81 -8.39 2.38 -17.04
C ALA A 81 -9.18 3.65 -16.63
N GLY A 82 -9.51 3.79 -15.34
CA GLY A 82 -10.16 5.01 -14.83
C GLY A 82 -9.25 6.25 -14.70
N ALA A 83 -7.95 6.13 -15.02
CA ALA A 83 -6.97 7.21 -14.92
C ALA A 83 -6.90 8.13 -16.14
N GLU A 84 -7.44 7.68 -17.27
CA GLU A 84 -7.33 8.34 -18.58
C GLU A 84 -8.47 9.34 -18.86
N GLN A 85 -9.14 9.84 -17.81
CA GLN A 85 -10.22 10.83 -17.89
C GLN A 85 -9.80 12.17 -17.29
#